data_AF-Q4GZB6-F1
#
_entry.id   AF-Q4GZB6-F1
#
_cell.length_a   1.000
_cell.length_b   1.000
_cell.length_c   1.000
_cell.angle_alpha   90.00
_cell.angle_beta   90.00
_cell.angle_gamma   90.00
#
_symmetry.space_group_name_H-M   'P 1'
#
loop_
_entity.id
_entity.type
_entity.pdbx_description
1 polymer ?
#
loop_
_entity_poly.entity_id
_entity_poly.type
_entity_poly.pdbx_seq_one_letter_code
_entity_poly.pdbx_strand_id
1 'polypeptide(L)'
;MGCAGSQQQKPRSNQNIRTKDEGVGPTEPFGAQNGDEFRSCELSTVERPIRLASPGSLSRLEAQQNCRETSHRRRKASKISGKDNFYFSHCSVGGNGRSKSRGTYKLASQDTFADGEMTLTILSNSSSPQLLRIQPSERAQQGDGTWEWWYEQVEKLLVTKDCNSRTRLQDIPNRLTRQYDADKEHVELDLSWCFMERSAPYVLSRLLASPYLVEIRWVTALRLDGNYFTDDGFGSMLEVMSTVNETQLTLPLLRHLYLNNMNLDHHSLHGILFYLFPVDDACYPSVGLTSDSRAIAGRAFGKPPKAYLPFNSAPRIALFPSLTVLSLCDNPGIGNLGLIELLRCFLASHYEHRVLPVLDMSRCGIDEVGARCIREYIEKLPLAVEENRPVVTTQRIVLYGNRHSADRVVAAATDDSPYDTASVVG
;
A
#
# COMPACT_ATOMS: atom_id res chain seq x y z
N MET A 1 -25.53 39.38 47.14
CA MET A 1 -24.82 39.31 48.43
C MET A 1 -23.34 39.02 48.15
N GLY A 2 -22.42 39.82 48.72
CA GLY A 2 -20.97 39.56 48.89
C GLY A 2 -20.08 39.58 47.64
N CYS A 3 -19.46 40.71 47.28
CA CYS A 3 -18.05 41.13 47.58
C CYS A 3 -17.00 40.44 46.68
N ALA A 4 -16.41 41.05 45.63
CA ALA A 4 -15.64 42.30 45.44
C ALA A 4 -14.16 42.23 45.87
N GLY A 5 -13.27 42.68 44.96
CA GLY A 5 -11.83 42.88 45.16
C GLY A 5 -11.07 42.99 43.82
N SER A 6 -11.25 44.00 42.97
CA SER A 6 -10.61 45.33 42.92
C SER A 6 -9.07 45.35 42.92
N GLN A 7 -8.44 45.84 41.84
CA GLN A 7 -7.63 47.07 41.84
C GLN A 7 -7.25 47.53 40.41
N GLN A 8 -7.56 48.80 40.13
CA GLN A 8 -7.15 49.58 38.95
C GLN A 8 -5.88 50.38 39.26
N GLN A 9 -5.04 50.65 38.26
CA GLN A 9 -4.30 51.90 38.16
C GLN A 9 -4.42 52.49 36.74
N LYS A 10 -4.68 53.80 36.71
CA LYS A 10 -5.10 54.65 35.59
C LYS A 10 -3.90 55.41 34.97
N PRO A 11 -4.09 56.06 33.79
CA PRO A 11 -3.04 56.44 32.84
C PRO A 11 -2.62 57.91 32.92
N ARG A 12 -1.58 58.28 32.16
CA ARG A 12 -1.32 59.65 31.70
C ARG A 12 -0.92 59.71 30.23
N SER A 13 -1.41 60.77 29.60
CA SER A 13 -1.40 61.15 28.19
C SER A 13 -0.04 61.64 27.69
N ASN A 14 0.19 61.57 26.37
CA ASN A 14 0.20 62.77 25.53
C ASN A 14 0.47 62.48 24.04
N GLN A 15 -0.42 63.07 23.24
CA GLN A 15 -0.21 63.80 21.99
C GLN A 15 0.12 63.06 20.67
N ASN A 16 -0.79 63.36 19.73
CA ASN A 16 -0.82 63.10 18.29
C ASN A 16 0.47 63.45 17.55
N ILE A 17 0.72 62.75 16.43
CA ILE A 17 0.79 63.32 15.06
C ILE A 17 0.76 62.16 14.05
N ARG A 18 -0.15 62.26 13.08
CA ARG A 18 -0.19 61.45 11.85
C ARG A 18 0.82 62.01 10.85
N THR A 19 1.58 61.15 10.16
CA THR A 19 1.76 61.18 8.70
C THR A 19 2.55 59.96 8.23
N LYS A 20 2.17 59.45 7.05
CA LYS A 20 2.85 58.44 6.25
C LYS A 20 4.24 58.94 5.83
N ASP A 21 5.24 58.05 5.78
CA ASP A 21 6.14 57.85 4.63
C ASP A 21 7.28 56.85 4.94
N GLU A 22 7.74 56.20 3.87
CA GLU A 22 9.13 55.80 3.60
C GLU A 22 9.82 54.64 4.37
N GLY A 23 10.11 53.55 3.64
CA GLY A 23 11.45 53.31 3.07
C GLY A 23 12.63 52.88 3.97
N VAL A 24 13.37 51.86 3.46
CA VAL A 24 14.82 51.61 3.62
C VAL A 24 15.27 50.78 4.85
N GLY A 25 15.95 49.64 4.58
CA GLY A 25 16.64 48.78 5.56
C GLY A 25 18.01 49.32 5.98
N PRO A 26 19.07 48.51 6.10
CA PRO A 26 19.23 47.14 6.63
C PRO A 26 20.21 47.12 7.84
N THR A 27 20.40 45.98 8.52
CA THR A 27 21.61 45.76 9.36
C THR A 27 21.87 44.28 9.66
N GLU A 28 23.03 43.83 9.16
CA GLU A 28 23.80 42.58 9.38
C GLU A 28 24.55 42.61 10.76
N PRO A 29 25.54 41.73 11.08
CA PRO A 29 25.66 40.25 10.96
C PRO A 29 26.38 39.58 12.18
N PHE A 30 26.40 38.24 12.28
CA PHE A 30 27.40 37.37 12.97
C PHE A 30 27.12 35.92 12.51
N GLY A 31 28.01 35.02 12.04
CA GLY A 31 29.46 34.93 11.90
C GLY A 31 29.97 33.56 12.42
N ALA A 32 30.26 32.58 11.53
CA ALA A 32 31.16 31.39 11.67
C ALA A 32 31.02 30.48 10.42
N GLN A 33 31.87 30.49 9.38
CA GLN A 33 33.25 29.97 9.17
C GLN A 33 33.46 28.43 9.13
N ASN A 34 33.78 27.94 7.90
CA ASN A 34 34.81 26.97 7.48
C ASN A 34 34.40 25.60 6.86
N GLY A 35 34.89 25.39 5.62
CA GLY A 35 35.29 24.12 4.95
C GLY A 35 34.14 23.20 4.49
N ASP A 36 34.09 22.61 3.29
CA ASP A 36 35.09 22.36 2.25
C ASP A 36 34.41 22.24 0.87
N GLU A 37 35.17 22.63 -0.15
CA GLU A 37 34.94 22.37 -1.57
C GLU A 37 34.95 20.87 -1.88
N PHE A 38 33.96 20.33 -2.59
CA PHE A 38 34.19 19.15 -3.43
C PHE A 38 33.37 19.18 -4.72
N ARG A 39 34.06 19.66 -5.75
CA ARG A 39 34.12 19.21 -7.14
C ARG A 39 32.94 18.38 -7.67
N SER A 40 32.25 19.01 -8.62
CA SER A 40 31.67 18.40 -9.80
C SER A 40 32.69 17.48 -10.49
N CYS A 41 32.42 16.18 -10.53
CA CYS A 41 33.08 15.24 -11.42
C CYS A 41 32.06 14.68 -12.40
N GLU A 42 32.14 15.16 -13.63
CA GLU A 42 31.69 14.46 -14.83
C GLU A 42 32.32 13.06 -14.85
N LEU A 43 31.49 12.02 -14.93
CA LEU A 43 31.93 10.68 -15.33
C LEU A 43 30.93 10.13 -16.33
N SER A 44 31.26 10.37 -17.60
CA SER A 44 30.84 9.60 -18.74
C SER A 44 31.03 8.11 -18.46
N THR A 45 29.95 7.33 -18.41
CA THR A 45 30.05 5.88 -18.60
C THR A 45 28.93 5.42 -19.54
N VAL A 46 29.39 4.70 -20.55
CA VAL A 46 28.68 4.18 -21.70
C VAL A 46 27.69 3.10 -21.27
N GLU A 47 26.39 3.34 -21.47
CA GLU A 47 25.39 2.25 -21.42
C GLU A 47 24.60 2.22 -22.73
N ARG A 48 24.84 1.15 -23.49
CA ARG A 48 24.14 0.80 -24.73
C ARG A 48 22.68 0.45 -24.39
N PRO A 49 21.69 0.92 -25.17
CA PRO A 49 20.31 0.50 -24.97
C PRO A 49 20.15 -0.94 -25.46
N ILE A 50 19.70 -1.84 -24.56
CA ILE A 50 19.11 -3.11 -24.96
C ILE A 50 17.80 -2.77 -25.68
N ARG A 51 17.84 -2.81 -27.01
CA ARG A 51 16.66 -2.76 -27.87
C ARG A 51 15.87 -4.05 -27.69
N LEU A 52 14.79 -4.02 -26.91
CA LEU A 52 13.69 -4.97 -27.05
C LEU A 52 12.73 -4.39 -28.09
N ALA A 53 12.56 -5.14 -29.18
CA ALA A 53 11.82 -4.75 -30.36
C ALA A 53 10.31 -4.63 -30.07
N SER A 54 9.72 -3.48 -30.42
CA SER A 54 8.28 -3.34 -30.63
C SER A 54 7.86 -4.04 -31.92
N PRO A 55 6.80 -4.86 -31.95
CA PRO A 55 6.01 -5.06 -33.13
C PRO A 55 4.98 -3.92 -33.20
N GLY A 56 5.25 -2.96 -34.08
CA GLY A 56 4.30 -1.92 -34.44
C GLY A 56 3.10 -2.49 -35.19
N SER A 57 1.93 -1.91 -34.88
CA SER A 57 0.93 -1.46 -35.85
C SER A 57 0.59 -2.39 -37.02
N LEU A 58 -0.48 -3.16 -36.86
CA LEU A 58 -1.38 -3.53 -37.95
C LEU A 58 -2.83 -3.22 -37.54
N SER A 59 -3.25 -2.00 -37.91
CA SER A 59 -4.51 -1.68 -38.58
C SER A 59 -5.74 -2.58 -38.34
N ARG A 60 -6.67 -2.06 -37.53
CA ARG A 60 -8.06 -1.69 -37.91
C ARG A 60 -8.56 -2.24 -39.26
N LEU A 61 -9.43 -3.26 -39.24
CA LEU A 61 -10.51 -3.53 -40.21
C LEU A 61 -11.43 -4.67 -39.70
N GLU A 62 -12.74 -4.45 -39.82
CA GLU A 62 -13.83 -5.47 -39.88
C GLU A 62 -14.15 -6.19 -38.55
N ALA A 63 -15.17 -5.84 -37.75
CA ALA A 63 -16.59 -5.53 -38.01
C ALA A 63 -17.31 -6.55 -38.92
N GLN A 64 -18.26 -7.26 -38.28
CA GLN A 64 -19.41 -7.99 -38.82
C GLN A 64 -19.30 -9.51 -39.03
N GLN A 65 -20.27 -10.17 -38.38
CA GLN A 65 -21.10 -11.27 -38.86
C GLN A 65 -20.80 -12.72 -38.44
N ASN A 66 -21.90 -13.28 -37.89
CA ASN A 66 -22.37 -14.67 -37.95
C ASN A 66 -21.82 -15.65 -36.91
N CYS A 67 -22.61 -15.98 -35.87
CA CYS A 67 -23.83 -16.80 -35.84
C CYS A 67 -23.51 -18.28 -35.62
N ARG A 68 -23.99 -18.77 -34.46
CA ARG A 68 -24.60 -20.10 -34.20
C ARG A 68 -23.86 -21.35 -34.72
N GLU A 69 -23.54 -22.26 -33.81
CA GLU A 69 -24.33 -23.48 -33.62
C GLU A 69 -23.79 -24.38 -32.49
N THR A 70 -24.75 -24.87 -31.73
CA THR A 70 -24.74 -25.90 -30.68
C THR A 70 -24.27 -27.27 -31.18
N SER A 71 -23.70 -28.12 -30.30
CA SER A 71 -24.28 -29.44 -29.93
C SER A 71 -23.35 -30.41 -29.16
N HIS A 72 -23.87 -30.87 -28.01
CA HIS A 72 -23.81 -32.22 -27.41
C HIS A 72 -22.90 -33.33 -27.98
N ARG A 73 -22.17 -34.02 -27.07
CA ARG A 73 -22.34 -35.48 -26.74
C ARG A 73 -21.27 -35.96 -25.74
N ARG A 74 -21.65 -36.40 -24.53
CA ARG A 74 -21.94 -37.79 -24.07
C ARG A 74 -20.71 -38.63 -23.59
N ARG A 75 -20.69 -38.84 -22.27
CA ARG A 75 -20.57 -40.11 -21.50
C ARG A 75 -19.46 -41.12 -21.86
N LYS A 76 -18.65 -41.54 -20.86
CA LYS A 76 -18.82 -42.80 -20.09
C LYS A 76 -17.68 -43.01 -19.07
N ALA A 77 -18.01 -43.76 -18.01
CA ALA A 77 -17.25 -44.04 -16.80
C ALA A 77 -16.46 -45.36 -16.82
N SER A 78 -15.42 -45.47 -15.99
CA SER A 78 -14.95 -46.72 -15.31
C SER A 78 -14.07 -46.33 -14.10
N LYS A 79 -14.51 -46.55 -12.85
CA LYS A 79 -14.30 -47.73 -11.97
C LYS A 79 -12.88 -47.89 -11.35
N ILE A 80 -12.79 -47.51 -10.06
CA ILE A 80 -12.30 -48.25 -8.86
C ILE A 80 -10.86 -48.80 -8.84
N SER A 81 -10.05 -48.39 -7.84
CA SER A 81 -9.44 -49.26 -6.80
C SER A 81 -8.28 -48.59 -6.01
N GLY A 82 -8.28 -48.72 -4.67
CA GLY A 82 -7.09 -48.64 -3.77
C GLY A 82 -7.04 -47.39 -2.86
N LYS A 83 -7.62 -47.42 -1.64
CA LYS A 83 -6.97 -47.72 -0.33
C LYS A 83 -5.80 -46.78 0.04
N ASP A 84 -6.01 -45.87 1.00
CA ASP A 84 -5.35 -45.90 2.32
C ASP A 84 -5.87 -44.80 3.28
N ASN A 85 -6.06 -45.20 4.54
CA ASN A 85 -6.59 -44.44 5.67
C ASN A 85 -5.44 -43.78 6.47
N PHE A 86 -5.65 -42.57 6.99
CA PHE A 86 -5.10 -42.15 8.29
C PHE A 86 -6.09 -41.23 9.02
N TYR A 87 -6.57 -41.71 10.17
CA TYR A 87 -7.35 -41.00 11.19
C TYR A 87 -6.42 -40.77 12.40
N PHE A 88 -6.49 -39.61 13.05
CA PHE A 88 -6.14 -39.47 14.47
C PHE A 88 -7.09 -38.49 15.16
N SER A 89 -7.49 -38.85 16.38
CA SER A 89 -8.66 -38.39 17.13
C SER A 89 -8.28 -37.61 18.39
N HIS A 90 -9.16 -36.65 18.73
CA HIS A 90 -9.60 -36.13 20.06
C HIS A 90 -8.73 -36.27 21.33
N CYS A 91 -8.71 -35.17 22.10
CA CYS A 91 -8.73 -35.17 23.56
C CYS A 91 -9.85 -34.25 24.08
N SER A 92 -10.61 -34.76 25.05
CA SER A 92 -11.74 -34.12 25.75
C SER A 92 -11.51 -34.19 27.26
N VAL A 93 -11.80 -33.11 28.00
CA VAL A 93 -11.93 -33.06 29.48
C VAL A 93 -13.03 -31.99 29.75
N GLY A 94 -14.25 -32.27 30.23
CA GLY A 94 -14.68 -32.71 31.58
C GLY A 94 -14.62 -31.52 32.57
N GLY A 95 -15.64 -31.02 33.28
CA GLY A 95 -17.07 -31.30 33.46
C GLY A 95 -17.65 -30.37 34.56
N ASN A 96 -18.99 -30.40 34.71
CA ASN A 96 -19.84 -30.02 35.87
C ASN A 96 -20.13 -28.55 36.25
N GLY A 97 -21.43 -28.23 36.39
CA GLY A 97 -21.91 -27.37 37.50
C GLY A 97 -23.12 -26.43 37.31
N ARG A 98 -24.35 -26.96 37.23
CA ARG A 98 -25.64 -26.45 37.81
C ARG A 98 -25.93 -24.93 37.97
N SER A 99 -27.01 -24.42 37.34
CA SER A 99 -28.33 -24.08 37.96
C SER A 99 -29.11 -22.90 37.32
N LYS A 100 -30.27 -23.25 36.74
CA LYS A 100 -31.64 -22.65 36.85
C LYS A 100 -31.90 -21.14 36.67
N SER A 101 -32.79 -20.82 35.71
CA SER A 101 -34.11 -20.13 35.83
C SER A 101 -34.34 -19.12 34.68
N ARG A 102 -35.50 -18.82 34.07
CA ARG A 102 -36.82 -19.44 33.78
C ARG A 102 -37.63 -18.34 33.03
N GLY A 103 -38.39 -18.68 31.97
CA GLY A 103 -39.50 -17.85 31.41
C GLY A 103 -39.21 -17.18 30.06
N THR A 104 -39.66 -17.67 28.89
CA THR A 104 -41.02 -17.80 28.27
C THR A 104 -41.56 -16.56 27.54
N TYR A 105 -41.30 -16.52 26.23
CA TYR A 105 -42.13 -16.15 25.05
C TYR A 105 -43.55 -15.55 25.22
N LYS A 106 -43.83 -14.45 24.48
CA LYS A 106 -45.05 -14.26 23.65
C LYS A 106 -44.94 -13.09 22.64
N LEU A 107 -45.62 -13.30 21.51
CA LEU A 107 -45.63 -12.58 20.22
C LEU A 107 -46.43 -11.26 20.16
N ALA A 108 -46.00 -10.43 19.19
CA ALA A 108 -46.77 -9.64 18.21
C ALA A 108 -47.61 -8.42 18.64
N SER A 109 -47.24 -7.23 18.13
CA SER A 109 -48.03 -6.44 17.17
C SER A 109 -47.37 -5.09 16.83
N GLN A 110 -47.25 -4.80 15.53
CA GLN A 110 -47.31 -3.50 14.82
C GLN A 110 -47.04 -2.20 15.61
N ASP A 111 -46.00 -1.46 15.24
CA ASP A 111 -46.14 -0.20 14.47
C ASP A 111 -44.78 0.47 14.21
N THR A 112 -44.60 0.84 12.95
CA THR A 112 -43.79 1.93 12.36
C THR A 112 -43.10 2.87 13.35
N PHE A 113 -41.76 2.99 13.34
CA PHE A 113 -41.00 4.25 13.43
C PHE A 113 -39.50 3.98 13.22
N ALA A 114 -38.86 4.93 12.54
CA ALA A 114 -37.45 4.94 12.15
C ALA A 114 -36.51 5.06 13.35
N ASP A 115 -35.46 4.22 13.40
CA ASP A 115 -34.09 4.65 13.66
C ASP A 115 -33.12 3.50 13.34
N GLY A 116 -32.02 3.79 12.67
CA GLY A 116 -31.01 2.81 12.27
C GLY A 116 -30.17 2.38 13.46
N GLU A 117 -30.68 1.47 14.28
CA GLU A 117 -29.98 0.92 15.43
C GLU A 117 -28.70 0.18 15.03
N MET A 118 -27.59 0.75 15.48
CA MET A 118 -26.24 0.19 15.49
C MET A 118 -26.23 -1.11 16.33
N THR A 119 -26.32 -2.27 15.67
CA THR A 119 -26.20 -3.58 16.35
C THR A 119 -24.79 -3.81 16.88
N LEU A 120 -24.56 -3.47 18.15
CA LEU A 120 -23.38 -3.83 18.92
C LEU A 120 -23.42 -5.34 19.24
N THR A 121 -22.62 -6.13 18.52
CA THR A 121 -22.47 -7.56 18.84
C THR A 121 -21.34 -7.74 19.84
N ILE A 122 -21.69 -7.78 21.13
CA ILE A 122 -20.76 -8.13 22.22
C ILE A 122 -20.68 -9.66 22.29
N LEU A 123 -19.62 -10.24 21.73
CA LEU A 123 -19.26 -11.65 21.97
C LEU A 123 -17.94 -11.71 22.73
N SER A 124 -18.07 -12.22 23.96
CA SER A 124 -17.07 -12.34 25.00
C SER A 124 -15.99 -13.39 24.70
N ASN A 125 -14.80 -13.16 25.27
CA ASN A 125 -13.68 -14.09 25.48
C ASN A 125 -12.51 -14.05 24.48
N SER A 126 -11.76 -12.94 24.44
CA SER A 126 -10.29 -13.00 24.33
C SER A 126 -9.67 -11.68 24.78
N SER A 127 -8.60 -11.77 25.56
CA SER A 127 -7.82 -10.68 26.15
C SER A 127 -7.16 -9.77 25.11
N SER A 128 -7.96 -8.91 24.50
CA SER A 128 -7.52 -7.75 23.73
C SER A 128 -8.47 -6.61 24.04
N PRO A 129 -7.99 -5.38 24.32
CA PRO A 129 -8.85 -4.26 24.65
C PRO A 129 -9.92 -4.12 23.56
N GLN A 130 -11.19 -4.13 23.97
CA GLN A 130 -12.36 -3.97 23.12
C GLN A 130 -12.35 -2.56 22.50
N LEU A 131 -11.47 -2.36 21.53
CA LEU A 131 -11.45 -1.19 20.67
C LEU A 131 -12.53 -1.42 19.62
N LEU A 132 -13.52 -0.55 19.64
CA LEU A 132 -14.65 -0.46 18.71
C LEU A 132 -14.26 -0.95 17.32
N ARG A 133 -14.67 -2.18 17.00
CA ARG A 133 -14.52 -2.76 15.66
C ARG A 133 -15.62 -2.14 14.82
N ILE A 134 -15.35 -0.99 14.18
CA ILE A 134 -16.21 -0.49 13.11
C ILE A 134 -16.04 -1.49 11.96
N GLN A 135 -16.98 -2.41 11.81
CA GLN A 135 -17.06 -3.20 10.59
C GLN A 135 -17.53 -2.27 9.48
N PRO A 136 -16.77 -2.17 8.38
CA PRO A 136 -17.23 -1.45 7.22
C PRO A 136 -18.54 -2.07 6.72
N SER A 137 -19.58 -1.27 6.50
CA SER A 137 -20.70 -1.74 5.68
C SER A 137 -20.19 -1.97 4.25
N GLU A 138 -20.56 -3.10 3.65
CA GLU A 138 -20.23 -3.41 2.24
C GLU A 138 -20.84 -2.38 1.27
N ARG A 139 -21.89 -1.67 1.70
CA ARG A 139 -22.54 -0.62 0.91
C ARG A 139 -22.22 0.75 1.49
N ALA A 140 -21.70 1.61 0.62
CA ALA A 140 -21.61 3.04 0.87
C ALA A 140 -23.02 3.60 1.08
N GLN A 141 -23.22 4.43 2.11
CA GLN A 141 -24.47 5.19 2.24
C GLN A 141 -24.50 6.29 1.18
N GLN A 142 -25.70 6.74 0.78
CA GLN A 142 -25.83 7.82 -0.19
C GLN A 142 -25.15 9.09 0.35
N GLY A 143 -24.12 9.58 -0.34
CA GLY A 143 -23.30 10.72 0.09
C GLY A 143 -21.95 10.34 0.69
N ASP A 144 -21.71 9.07 1.03
CA ASP A 144 -20.37 8.62 1.42
C ASP A 144 -19.36 8.93 0.30
N GLY A 145 -18.27 9.60 0.66
CA GLY A 145 -17.22 9.99 -0.28
C GLY A 145 -17.46 11.31 -1.02
N THR A 146 -18.43 12.15 -0.63
CA THR A 146 -18.44 13.57 -1.06
C THR A 146 -17.53 14.43 -0.20
N TRP A 147 -17.28 15.68 -0.61
CA TRP A 147 -16.49 16.62 0.19
C TRP A 147 -17.19 16.98 1.51
N GLU A 148 -18.51 17.13 1.51
CA GLU A 148 -19.31 17.37 2.73
C GLU A 148 -19.16 16.23 3.73
N TRP A 149 -19.28 14.99 3.24
CA TRP A 149 -19.06 13.81 4.06
C TRP A 149 -17.62 13.72 4.58
N TRP A 150 -16.64 14.04 3.74
CA TRP A 150 -15.22 14.09 4.14
C TRP A 150 -14.99 15.10 5.26
N TYR A 151 -15.52 16.32 5.13
CA TYR A 151 -15.44 17.34 6.18
C TYR A 151 -16.03 16.84 7.49
N GLU A 152 -17.20 16.20 7.43
CA GLU A 152 -17.84 15.58 8.60
C GLU A 152 -16.95 14.50 9.25
N GLN A 153 -16.31 13.63 8.46
CA GLN A 153 -15.42 12.59 9.01
C GLN A 153 -14.18 13.21 9.69
N VAL A 154 -13.63 14.28 9.11
CA VAL A 154 -12.49 15.01 9.70
C VAL A 154 -12.89 15.74 10.98
N GLU A 155 -14.07 16.36 11.01
CA GLU A 155 -14.62 17.03 12.20
C GLU A 155 -14.93 16.05 13.33
N LYS A 156 -15.46 14.86 13.00
CA LYS A 156 -15.69 13.75 13.93
C LYS A 156 -14.40 13.07 14.41
N LEU A 157 -13.23 13.56 13.99
CA LEU A 157 -11.91 13.03 14.35
C LEU A 157 -11.70 11.57 13.95
N LEU A 158 -12.39 11.11 12.90
CA LEU A 158 -12.25 9.75 12.39
C LEU A 158 -11.03 9.58 11.48
N VAL A 159 -10.44 10.68 11.04
CA VAL A 159 -9.24 10.67 10.18
C VAL A 159 -7.99 11.02 10.97
N THR A 160 -7.99 12.11 11.73
CA THR A 160 -6.87 12.52 12.57
C THR A 160 -7.36 13.36 13.75
N LYS A 161 -6.67 13.24 14.89
CA LYS A 161 -6.87 14.13 16.05
C LYS A 161 -5.93 15.34 16.03
N ASP A 162 -4.91 15.34 15.18
CA ASP A 162 -3.94 16.43 15.11
C ASP A 162 -4.55 17.66 14.43
N CYS A 163 -4.49 18.82 15.10
CA CYS A 163 -5.15 20.03 14.61
C CYS A 163 -4.54 20.56 13.29
N ASN A 164 -3.22 20.51 13.15
CA ASN A 164 -2.53 20.98 11.95
C ASN A 164 -2.84 20.08 10.75
N SER A 165 -2.83 18.77 10.98
CA SER A 165 -3.21 17.77 9.98
C SER A 165 -4.66 17.92 9.55
N ARG A 166 -5.59 18.18 10.48
CA ARG A 166 -7.00 18.45 10.12
C ARG A 166 -7.14 19.62 9.15
N THR A 167 -6.48 20.75 9.41
CA THR A 167 -6.51 21.90 8.49
C THR A 167 -5.98 21.54 7.10
N ARG A 168 -4.87 20.80 7.01
CA ARG A 168 -4.32 20.30 5.73
C ARG A 168 -5.29 19.38 5.01
N LEU A 169 -5.96 18.48 5.74
CA LEU A 169 -6.91 17.51 5.20
C LEU A 169 -8.22 18.15 4.75
N GLN A 170 -8.66 19.23 5.41
CA GLN A 170 -9.82 20.01 4.97
C GLN A 170 -9.51 20.80 3.69
N ASP A 171 -8.28 21.27 3.49
CA ASP A 171 -7.92 22.05 2.29
C ASP A 171 -7.66 21.20 1.03
N ILE A 172 -7.85 19.88 1.06
CA ILE A 172 -7.60 18.99 -0.08
C ILE A 172 -8.26 19.49 -1.37
N PRO A 173 -9.56 19.86 -1.41
CA PRO A 173 -10.22 20.23 -2.67
C PRO A 173 -9.57 21.46 -3.32
N ASN A 174 -9.36 22.53 -2.53
CA ASN A 174 -8.72 23.75 -3.01
C ASN A 174 -7.28 23.50 -3.46
N ARG A 175 -6.55 22.62 -2.76
CA ARG A 175 -5.19 22.24 -3.13
C ARG A 175 -5.16 21.49 -4.46
N LEU A 176 -6.05 20.53 -4.68
CA LEU A 176 -6.16 19.81 -5.94
C LEU A 176 -6.52 20.73 -7.11
N THR A 177 -7.48 21.64 -6.93
CA THR A 177 -7.84 22.64 -7.96
C THR A 177 -6.65 23.55 -8.31
N ARG A 178 -5.96 24.11 -7.30
CA ARG A 178 -4.78 24.96 -7.54
C ARG A 178 -3.66 24.24 -8.26
N GLN A 179 -3.40 22.98 -7.92
CA GLN A 179 -2.40 22.16 -8.61
C GLN A 179 -2.81 21.88 -10.06
N TYR A 180 -4.07 21.48 -10.29
CA TYR A 180 -4.56 21.18 -11.63
C TYR A 180 -4.56 22.41 -12.55
N ASP A 181 -4.90 23.59 -12.03
CA ASP A 181 -4.85 24.84 -12.80
C ASP A 181 -3.41 25.28 -13.12
N ALA A 182 -2.45 24.95 -12.24
CA ALA A 182 -1.04 25.25 -12.43
C ALA A 182 -0.33 24.27 -13.39
N ASP A 183 -0.52 22.97 -13.19
CA ASP A 183 0.05 21.89 -14.00
C ASP A 183 -0.81 20.62 -13.93
N LYS A 184 -1.54 20.35 -15.03
CA LYS A 184 -2.44 19.19 -15.14
C LYS A 184 -1.71 17.84 -15.16
N GLU A 185 -0.42 17.82 -15.49
CA GLU A 185 0.36 16.57 -15.52
C GLU A 185 0.91 16.20 -14.14
N HIS A 186 0.94 17.14 -13.18
CA HIS A 186 1.51 16.96 -11.86
C HIS A 186 0.54 17.40 -10.76
N VAL A 187 -0.39 16.50 -10.41
CA VAL A 187 -1.35 16.70 -9.32
C VAL A 187 -1.05 15.69 -8.21
N GLU A 188 -0.62 16.19 -7.07
CA GLU A 188 -0.20 15.41 -5.91
C GLU A 188 -1.20 15.50 -4.76
N LEU A 189 -1.75 14.35 -4.39
CA LEU A 189 -2.50 14.17 -3.15
C LEU A 189 -1.54 13.73 -2.04
N ASP A 190 -1.02 14.72 -1.32
CA ASP A 190 -0.17 14.51 -0.15
C ASP A 190 -1.01 14.36 1.13
N LEU A 191 -1.03 13.13 1.66
CA LEU A 191 -1.61 12.75 2.94
C LEU A 191 -0.54 12.31 3.94
N SER A 192 0.74 12.58 3.66
CA SER A 192 1.83 12.15 4.51
C SER A 192 1.80 12.80 5.89
N TRP A 193 2.23 12.02 6.89
CA TRP A 193 2.46 12.47 8.26
C TRP A 193 1.26 13.19 8.89
N CYS A 194 0.06 12.69 8.63
CA CYS A 194 -1.19 13.27 9.13
C CYS A 194 -1.62 12.68 10.48
N PHE A 195 -0.77 11.88 11.14
CA PHE A 195 -1.06 11.20 12.41
C PHE A 195 -2.42 10.50 12.39
N MET A 196 -2.65 9.74 11.32
CA MET A 196 -3.97 9.22 11.02
C MET A 196 -4.44 8.21 12.07
N GLU A 197 -5.72 8.32 12.42
CA GLU A 197 -6.40 7.45 13.36
C GLU A 197 -6.64 6.06 12.75
N ARG A 198 -6.92 5.07 13.62
CA ARG A 198 -7.19 3.69 13.20
C ARG A 198 -8.36 3.56 12.21
N SER A 199 -9.32 4.49 12.24
CA SER A 199 -10.47 4.54 11.32
C SER A 199 -10.15 5.20 9.97
N ALA A 200 -9.00 5.87 9.82
CA ALA A 200 -8.68 6.62 8.62
C ALA A 200 -8.69 5.77 7.33
N PRO A 201 -8.16 4.53 7.29
CA PRO A 201 -8.21 3.70 6.08
C PRO A 201 -9.63 3.47 5.55
N TYR A 202 -10.61 3.31 6.45
CA TYR A 202 -12.02 3.17 6.09
C TYR A 202 -12.61 4.44 5.46
N VAL A 203 -12.18 5.61 5.94
CA VAL A 203 -12.62 6.89 5.41
C VAL A 203 -11.96 7.18 4.06
N LEU A 204 -10.65 6.95 3.99
CA LEU A 204 -9.85 7.17 2.78
C LEU A 204 -10.29 6.26 1.63
N SER A 205 -10.67 5.01 1.89
CA SER A 205 -11.14 4.12 0.83
C SER A 205 -12.37 4.65 0.11
N ARG A 206 -13.34 5.22 0.85
CA ARG A 206 -14.53 5.87 0.28
C ARG A 206 -14.19 7.15 -0.47
N LEU A 207 -13.27 7.96 0.06
CA LEU A 207 -12.83 9.18 -0.60
C LEU A 207 -12.16 8.86 -1.95
N LEU A 208 -11.18 7.96 -1.95
CA LEU A 208 -10.38 7.62 -3.14
C LEU A 208 -11.15 6.79 -4.17
N ALA A 209 -12.16 6.04 -3.73
CA ALA A 209 -13.06 5.29 -4.61
C ALA A 209 -14.34 6.05 -4.98
N SER A 210 -14.47 7.32 -4.57
CA SER A 210 -15.70 8.08 -4.76
C SER A 210 -16.00 8.29 -6.26
N PRO A 211 -17.20 7.97 -6.74
CA PRO A 211 -17.61 8.31 -8.10
C PRO A 211 -17.98 9.80 -8.23
N TYR A 212 -18.15 10.51 -7.10
CA TYR A 212 -18.67 11.88 -7.05
C TYR A 212 -17.59 12.96 -7.12
N LEU A 213 -16.34 12.62 -6.77
CA LEU A 213 -15.23 13.56 -6.71
C LEU A 213 -14.42 13.50 -8.00
N VAL A 214 -14.70 14.43 -8.92
CA VAL A 214 -13.97 14.53 -10.18
C VAL A 214 -12.50 14.89 -9.93
N GLU A 215 -12.23 15.70 -8.91
CA GLU A 215 -10.90 16.21 -8.56
C GLU A 215 -9.94 15.07 -8.19
N ILE A 216 -10.45 14.03 -7.53
CA ILE A 216 -9.68 12.85 -7.14
C ILE A 216 -9.13 12.13 -8.38
N ARG A 217 -9.83 12.19 -9.52
CA ARG A 217 -9.38 11.54 -10.77
C ARG A 217 -8.21 12.25 -11.44
N TRP A 218 -7.88 13.47 -11.04
CA TRP A 218 -6.75 14.23 -11.57
C TRP A 218 -5.42 13.80 -10.97
N VAL A 219 -5.44 13.15 -9.81
CA VAL A 219 -4.25 12.81 -9.03
C VAL A 219 -3.30 11.91 -9.83
N THR A 220 -2.07 12.40 -10.03
CA THR A 220 -0.96 11.67 -10.67
C THR A 220 0.05 11.13 -9.65
N ALA A 221 0.08 11.68 -8.43
CA ALA A 221 0.91 11.22 -7.32
C ALA A 221 0.12 11.13 -6.01
N LEU A 222 0.25 10.01 -5.28
CA LEU A 222 -0.38 9.77 -3.97
C LEU A 222 0.70 9.47 -2.94
N ARG A 223 0.76 10.28 -1.87
CA ARG A 223 1.66 10.06 -0.73
C ARG A 223 0.87 9.67 0.50
N LEU A 224 1.17 8.49 1.04
CA LEU A 224 0.62 8.02 2.31
C LEU A 224 1.68 7.94 3.42
N ASP A 225 2.89 8.44 3.16
CA ASP A 225 4.06 8.26 4.04
C ASP A 225 3.79 8.54 5.53
N GLY A 226 4.35 7.72 6.42
CA GLY A 226 4.34 7.99 7.86
C GLY A 226 3.00 7.77 8.58
N ASN A 227 2.00 7.16 7.95
CA ASN A 227 0.66 6.96 8.54
C ASN A 227 0.40 5.57 9.17
N TYR A 228 1.41 4.71 9.35
CA TYR A 228 1.41 3.50 10.22
C TYR A 228 0.10 2.70 10.31
N PHE A 229 -0.59 2.47 9.19
CA PHE A 229 -1.87 1.75 9.21
C PHE A 229 -1.67 0.30 9.66
N THR A 230 -2.64 -0.23 10.41
CA THR A 230 -2.72 -1.67 10.67
C THR A 230 -3.02 -2.41 9.38
N ASP A 231 -2.46 -3.62 9.20
CA ASP A 231 -2.73 -4.48 8.03
C ASP A 231 -4.23 -4.66 7.74
N ASP A 232 -5.06 -4.89 8.77
CA ASP A 232 -6.52 -5.04 8.59
C ASP A 232 -7.16 -3.78 7.99
N GLY A 233 -6.74 -2.60 8.46
CA GLY A 233 -7.25 -1.32 7.98
C GLY A 233 -6.79 -1.04 6.56
N PHE A 234 -5.49 -1.25 6.28
CA PHE A 234 -4.94 -0.99 4.96
C PHE A 234 -5.45 -2.00 3.92
N GLY A 235 -5.54 -3.28 4.28
CA GLY A 235 -6.13 -4.33 3.46
C GLY A 235 -7.60 -4.06 3.15
N SER A 236 -8.40 -3.65 4.14
CA SER A 236 -9.79 -3.24 3.89
C SER A 236 -9.89 -2.04 2.96
N MET A 237 -8.99 -1.06 3.10
CA MET A 237 -8.95 0.11 2.20
C MET A 237 -8.69 -0.32 0.75
N LEU A 238 -7.67 -1.15 0.53
CA LEU A 238 -7.30 -1.64 -0.79
C LEU A 238 -8.40 -2.50 -1.41
N GLU A 239 -9.05 -3.38 -0.62
CA GLU A 239 -10.13 -4.23 -1.15
C GLU A 239 -11.36 -3.42 -1.58
N VAL A 240 -11.76 -2.41 -0.78
CA VAL A 240 -12.88 -1.53 -1.13
C VAL A 240 -12.56 -0.76 -2.42
N MET A 241 -11.38 -0.15 -2.52
CA MET A 241 -10.98 0.57 -3.73
C MET A 241 -10.93 -0.38 -4.93
N SER A 242 -10.35 -1.57 -4.76
CA SER A 242 -10.25 -2.56 -5.82
C SER A 242 -11.60 -3.09 -6.29
N THR A 243 -12.55 -3.26 -5.38
CA THR A 243 -13.92 -3.69 -5.72
C THR A 243 -14.61 -2.65 -6.61
N VAL A 244 -14.44 -1.36 -6.30
CA VAL A 244 -14.95 -0.27 -7.15
C VAL A 244 -14.21 -0.25 -8.49
N ASN A 245 -12.88 -0.44 -8.46
CA ASN A 245 -11.99 -0.42 -9.63
C ASN A 245 -12.39 -1.43 -10.71
N GLU A 246 -12.99 -2.57 -10.35
CA GLU A 246 -13.55 -3.56 -11.30
C GLU A 246 -14.66 -2.99 -12.20
N THR A 247 -15.32 -1.91 -11.78
CA THR A 247 -16.41 -1.26 -12.52
C THR A 247 -16.06 0.15 -13.01
N GLN A 248 -15.27 0.88 -12.24
CA GLN A 248 -14.85 2.24 -12.56
C GLN A 248 -13.45 2.46 -12.01
N LEU A 249 -12.49 2.72 -12.90
CA LEU A 249 -11.10 2.92 -12.49
C LEU A 249 -10.98 4.01 -11.42
N THR A 250 -10.40 3.66 -10.28
CA THR A 250 -10.06 4.58 -9.20
C THR A 250 -8.69 5.18 -9.49
N LEU A 251 -8.53 6.49 -9.35
CA LEU A 251 -7.25 7.20 -9.60
C LEU A 251 -6.58 6.80 -10.95
N PRO A 252 -7.28 6.92 -12.10
CA PRO A 252 -6.81 6.37 -13.38
C PRO A 252 -5.50 6.99 -13.89
N LEU A 253 -5.13 8.18 -13.41
CA LEU A 253 -3.92 8.88 -13.80
C LEU A 253 -2.75 8.65 -12.82
N LEU A 254 -2.94 7.86 -11.77
CA LEU A 254 -1.92 7.67 -10.75
C LEU A 254 -0.68 6.98 -11.32
N ARG A 255 0.42 7.73 -11.35
CA ARG A 255 1.73 7.30 -11.83
C ARG A 255 2.70 7.06 -10.67
N HIS A 256 2.59 7.82 -9.57
CA HIS A 256 3.54 7.75 -8.45
C HIS A 256 2.81 7.38 -7.15
N LEU A 257 3.21 6.26 -6.52
CA LEU A 257 2.70 5.84 -5.22
C LEU A 257 3.84 5.80 -4.19
N TYR A 258 3.67 6.56 -3.10
CA TYR A 258 4.64 6.65 -2.01
C TYR A 258 4.03 6.09 -0.72
N LEU A 259 4.63 5.00 -0.23
CA LEU A 259 4.27 4.29 1.01
C LEU A 259 5.47 4.26 1.97
N ASN A 260 6.20 5.37 2.06
CA ASN A 260 7.46 5.43 2.79
C ASN A 260 7.23 5.50 4.29
N ASN A 261 8.10 4.87 5.07
CA ASN A 261 8.06 4.88 6.53
C ASN A 261 6.65 4.57 7.09
N MET A 262 6.01 3.54 6.57
CA MET A 262 4.67 3.10 6.95
C MET A 262 4.70 1.96 7.98
N ASN A 263 5.90 1.54 8.42
CA ASN A 263 6.14 0.33 9.20
C ASN A 263 5.62 -0.95 8.51
N LEU A 264 5.77 -1.01 7.19
CA LEU A 264 5.39 -2.19 6.41
C LEU A 264 6.38 -3.32 6.67
N ASP A 265 5.85 -4.54 6.77
CA ASP A 265 6.63 -5.76 6.76
C ASP A 265 6.42 -6.57 5.47
N HIS A 266 7.03 -7.75 5.40
CA HIS A 266 6.86 -8.66 4.27
C HIS A 266 5.41 -9.15 4.05
N HIS A 267 4.59 -9.26 5.11
CA HIS A 267 3.17 -9.62 5.01
C HIS A 267 2.37 -8.45 4.44
N SER A 268 2.61 -7.23 4.92
CA SER A 268 1.98 -6.02 4.38
C SER A 268 2.30 -5.83 2.90
N LEU A 269 3.58 -6.00 2.53
CA LEU A 269 4.02 -5.89 1.14
C LEU A 269 3.34 -6.93 0.24
N HIS A 270 3.24 -8.19 0.68
CA HIS A 270 2.53 -9.24 -0.05
C HIS A 270 1.07 -8.83 -0.32
N GLY A 271 0.38 -8.32 0.69
CA GLY A 271 -0.98 -7.80 0.57
C GLY A 271 -1.11 -6.65 -0.42
N ILE A 272 -0.22 -5.66 -0.36
CA ILE A 272 -0.21 -4.50 -1.27
C ILE A 272 0.02 -4.94 -2.72
N LEU A 273 1.01 -5.80 -2.96
CA LEU A 273 1.35 -6.30 -4.29
C LEU A 273 0.19 -7.05 -4.94
N PHE A 274 -0.61 -7.77 -4.15
CA PHE A 274 -1.78 -8.50 -4.64
C PHE A 274 -2.82 -7.60 -5.34
N TYR A 275 -2.98 -6.35 -4.88
CA TYR A 275 -3.87 -5.36 -5.50
C TYR A 275 -3.20 -4.54 -6.60
N LEU A 276 -1.90 -4.26 -6.48
CA LEU A 276 -1.17 -3.52 -7.49
C LEU A 276 -0.90 -4.35 -8.75
N PHE A 277 -0.63 -5.64 -8.60
CA PHE A 277 -0.28 -6.57 -9.69
C PHE A 277 -1.11 -7.86 -9.59
N PRO A 278 -2.42 -7.81 -9.91
CA PRO A 278 -3.28 -8.98 -9.82
C PRO A 278 -2.74 -10.17 -10.60
N VAL A 279 -2.74 -11.34 -9.94
CA VAL A 279 -2.22 -12.60 -10.49
C VAL A 279 -3.41 -13.40 -11.04
N ASP A 280 -3.23 -14.00 -12.22
CA ASP A 280 -4.23 -14.87 -12.80
C ASP A 280 -4.19 -16.24 -12.10
N ASP A 281 -5.15 -16.45 -11.21
CA ASP A 281 -5.25 -17.68 -10.43
C ASP A 281 -5.41 -18.94 -11.31
N ALA A 282 -5.97 -18.80 -12.52
CA ALA A 282 -6.11 -19.92 -13.47
C ALA A 282 -4.76 -20.44 -13.96
N CYS A 283 -3.72 -19.61 -13.87
CA CYS A 283 -2.36 -19.94 -14.25
C CYS A 283 -1.57 -20.57 -13.10
N TYR A 284 -2.10 -20.67 -11.87
CA TYR A 284 -1.49 -21.51 -10.83
C TYR A 284 -1.57 -22.97 -11.25
N PRO A 285 -0.44 -23.68 -11.42
CA PRO A 285 -0.48 -25.11 -11.62
C PRO A 285 -1.11 -25.73 -10.37
N SER A 286 -2.32 -26.25 -10.56
CA SER A 286 -3.00 -27.05 -9.57
C SER A 286 -2.10 -28.24 -9.24
N VAL A 287 -1.48 -28.20 -8.05
CA VAL A 287 -0.93 -29.35 -7.32
C VAL A 287 -0.17 -30.34 -8.23
N GLY A 288 1.11 -30.08 -8.53
CA GLY A 288 1.98 -31.15 -9.04
C GLY A 288 3.16 -30.79 -9.95
N LEU A 289 3.27 -29.54 -10.42
CA LEU A 289 4.38 -29.11 -11.28
C LEU A 289 4.94 -27.78 -10.76
N THR A 290 5.87 -27.86 -9.79
CA THR A 290 6.80 -26.75 -9.55
C THR A 290 7.75 -26.68 -10.75
N SER A 291 7.35 -25.99 -11.82
CA SER A 291 8.39 -25.51 -12.72
C SER A 291 9.21 -24.51 -11.91
N ASP A 292 10.48 -24.84 -11.66
CA ASP A 292 11.43 -23.99 -10.94
C ASP A 292 11.49 -22.57 -11.53
N SER A 293 11.05 -22.39 -12.79
CA SER A 293 10.99 -21.13 -13.51
C SER A 293 10.02 -20.09 -12.94
N ARG A 294 9.11 -20.45 -12.00
CA ARG A 294 8.18 -19.49 -11.34
C ARG A 294 8.51 -19.23 -9.88
N ALA A 295 9.49 -19.94 -9.34
CA ALA A 295 9.86 -19.81 -7.95
C ALA A 295 10.95 -18.75 -7.79
N ILE A 296 10.95 -18.05 -6.65
CA ILE A 296 12.14 -17.38 -6.10
C ILE A 296 12.36 -17.95 -4.72
N ALA A 297 13.60 -18.30 -4.38
CA ALA A 297 13.93 -19.00 -3.15
C ALA A 297 13.03 -20.23 -2.92
N GLY A 298 12.79 -21.02 -3.98
CA GLY A 298 12.08 -22.30 -3.94
C GLY A 298 10.56 -22.25 -3.73
N ARG A 299 9.92 -21.07 -3.77
CA ARG A 299 8.45 -20.95 -3.73
C ARG A 299 7.92 -19.97 -4.76
N ALA A 300 6.72 -20.21 -5.26
CA ALA A 300 5.96 -19.29 -6.09
C ALA A 300 5.20 -18.27 -5.22
N PHE A 301 4.74 -17.18 -5.85
CA PHE A 301 3.86 -16.21 -5.20
C PHE A 301 2.56 -16.88 -4.74
N GLY A 302 2.06 -16.55 -3.55
CA GLY A 302 0.85 -17.17 -2.99
C GLY A 302 -0.28 -16.16 -2.77
N LYS A 303 -1.35 -16.63 -2.12
CA LYS A 303 -2.40 -15.75 -1.59
C LYS A 303 -1.87 -14.93 -0.41
N PRO A 304 -2.25 -13.65 -0.29
CA PRO A 304 -1.82 -12.80 0.80
C PRO A 304 -2.46 -13.22 2.14
N PRO A 305 -1.98 -12.68 3.27
CA PRO A 305 -2.62 -12.84 4.57
C PRO A 305 -4.09 -12.41 4.56
N LYS A 306 -4.92 -13.02 5.41
CA LYS A 306 -6.36 -12.73 5.51
C LYS A 306 -6.70 -11.25 5.76
N ALA A 307 -5.81 -10.51 6.42
CA ALA A 307 -5.97 -9.07 6.66
C ALA A 307 -6.12 -8.26 5.35
N TYR A 308 -5.57 -8.77 4.25
CA TYR A 308 -5.65 -8.21 2.91
C TYR A 308 -6.65 -8.94 2.00
N LEU A 309 -7.52 -9.78 2.55
CA LEU A 309 -8.65 -10.40 1.84
C LEU A 309 -9.92 -10.45 2.71
N PRO A 310 -10.32 -9.36 3.42
CA PRO A 310 -11.47 -9.42 4.32
C PRO A 310 -12.79 -9.89 3.66
N PHE A 311 -13.02 -9.60 2.37
CA PHE A 311 -14.21 -10.02 1.62
C PHE A 311 -13.93 -11.20 0.67
N ASN A 312 -12.76 -11.85 0.80
CA ASN A 312 -12.31 -12.98 -0.03
C ASN A 312 -12.40 -12.73 -1.55
N SER A 313 -12.24 -11.48 -1.98
CA SER A 313 -12.30 -11.10 -3.39
C SER A 313 -10.89 -10.96 -3.97
N ALA A 314 -10.65 -11.61 -5.11
CA ALA A 314 -9.39 -11.46 -5.86
C ALA A 314 -9.57 -10.38 -6.94
N PRO A 315 -8.69 -9.36 -7.00
CA PRO A 315 -8.74 -8.36 -8.05
C PRO A 315 -8.40 -9.00 -9.40
N ARG A 316 -8.99 -8.48 -10.47
CA ARG A 316 -8.62 -8.79 -11.86
C ARG A 316 -7.98 -7.59 -12.53
N ILE A 317 -8.39 -6.39 -12.15
CA ILE A 317 -7.86 -5.14 -12.65
C ILE A 317 -6.88 -4.55 -11.64
N ALA A 318 -5.67 -4.20 -12.11
CA ALA A 318 -4.69 -3.52 -11.27
C ALA A 318 -5.29 -2.24 -10.68
N LEU A 319 -5.10 -2.04 -9.37
CA LEU A 319 -5.69 -0.87 -8.69
C LEU A 319 -5.22 0.46 -9.33
N PHE A 320 -3.96 0.51 -9.75
CA PHE A 320 -3.36 1.66 -10.44
C PHE A 320 -2.69 1.20 -11.74
N PRO A 321 -3.44 1.13 -12.86
CA PRO A 321 -2.91 0.62 -14.13
C PRO A 321 -1.75 1.45 -14.68
N SER A 322 -1.76 2.76 -14.46
CA SER A 322 -0.73 3.70 -14.93
C SER A 322 0.48 3.88 -14.01
N LEU A 323 0.59 3.06 -12.95
CA LEU A 323 1.69 3.17 -11.97
C LEU A 323 3.06 3.02 -12.64
N THR A 324 3.92 4.04 -12.49
CA THR A 324 5.29 4.06 -13.01
C THR A 324 6.35 4.02 -11.91
N VAL A 325 6.02 4.56 -10.73
CA VAL A 325 6.91 4.65 -9.57
C VAL A 325 6.21 4.07 -8.35
N LEU A 326 6.82 3.05 -7.74
CA LEU A 326 6.44 2.53 -6.43
C LEU A 326 7.60 2.77 -5.45
N SER A 327 7.35 3.60 -4.43
CA SER A 327 8.33 3.95 -3.42
C SER A 327 7.92 3.37 -2.06
N LEU A 328 8.77 2.49 -1.54
CA LEU A 328 8.59 1.72 -0.31
C LEU A 328 9.67 2.04 0.73
N CYS A 329 10.37 3.17 0.57
CA CYS A 329 11.54 3.53 1.34
C CYS A 329 11.26 3.57 2.84
N ASP A 330 12.31 3.37 3.64
CA ASP A 330 12.23 3.49 5.10
C ASP A 330 11.24 2.51 5.76
N ASN A 331 11.03 1.34 5.15
CA ASN A 331 10.28 0.23 5.74
C ASN A 331 11.22 -0.95 6.04
N PRO A 332 12.04 -0.90 7.12
CA PRO A 332 13.01 -1.94 7.43
C PRO A 332 12.39 -3.31 7.72
N GLY A 333 11.10 -3.37 8.07
CA GLY A 333 10.35 -4.61 8.28
C GLY A 333 10.14 -5.44 7.00
N ILE A 334 10.31 -4.84 5.82
CA ILE A 334 10.23 -5.55 4.53
C ILE A 334 11.35 -6.58 4.44
N GLY A 335 12.60 -6.14 4.64
CA GLY A 335 13.79 -6.98 4.60
C GLY A 335 13.92 -7.85 3.34
N ASN A 336 14.74 -8.91 3.42
CA ASN A 336 14.90 -9.85 2.32
C ASN A 336 13.62 -10.67 2.04
N LEU A 337 12.80 -10.94 3.06
CA LEU A 337 11.56 -11.71 2.88
C LEU A 337 10.57 -10.95 1.99
N GLY A 338 10.40 -9.65 2.23
CA GLY A 338 9.55 -8.81 1.40
C GLY A 338 10.10 -8.64 -0.01
N LEU A 339 11.44 -8.51 -0.17
CA LEU A 339 12.06 -8.55 -1.50
C LEU A 339 11.76 -9.86 -2.23
N ILE A 340 11.87 -11.00 -1.54
CA ILE A 340 11.53 -12.31 -2.12
C ILE A 340 10.07 -12.34 -2.57
N GLU A 341 9.12 -11.90 -1.74
CA GLU A 341 7.70 -11.86 -2.13
C GLU A 341 7.44 -10.94 -3.32
N LEU A 342 8.15 -9.81 -3.40
CA LEU A 342 8.09 -8.92 -4.55
C LEU A 342 8.58 -9.59 -5.84
N LEU A 343 9.73 -10.25 -5.80
CA LEU A 343 10.29 -10.93 -6.97
C LEU A 343 9.44 -12.14 -7.38
N ARG A 344 8.85 -12.84 -6.40
CA ARG A 344 7.84 -13.89 -6.65
C ARG A 344 6.62 -13.32 -7.37
N CYS A 345 6.10 -12.18 -6.90
CA CYS A 345 4.98 -11.49 -7.52
C CYS A 345 5.31 -11.17 -8.98
N PHE A 346 6.47 -10.56 -9.24
CA PHE A 346 6.84 -10.11 -10.58
C PHE A 346 7.01 -11.25 -11.59
N LEU A 347 7.45 -12.43 -11.14
CA LEU A 347 7.55 -13.63 -11.99
C LEU A 347 6.24 -14.43 -12.10
N ALA A 348 5.21 -14.08 -11.33
CA ALA A 348 3.91 -14.72 -11.43
C ALA A 348 3.25 -14.39 -12.79
N SER A 349 2.21 -15.15 -13.13
CA SER A 349 1.41 -14.89 -14.32
C SER A 349 0.29 -13.93 -13.98
N HIS A 350 0.26 -12.76 -14.59
CA HIS A 350 -0.73 -11.72 -14.36
C HIS A 350 -1.83 -11.73 -15.45
N TYR A 351 -2.86 -10.91 -15.29
CA TYR A 351 -3.83 -10.69 -16.36
C TYR A 351 -3.27 -9.89 -17.55
N GLU A 352 -2.24 -9.07 -17.30
CA GLU A 352 -1.59 -8.22 -18.29
C GLU A 352 -0.08 -8.11 -18.02
N HIS A 353 0.71 -7.95 -19.09
CA HIS A 353 2.13 -7.64 -18.94
C HIS A 353 2.29 -6.20 -18.48
N ARG A 354 3.12 -5.97 -17.45
CA ARG A 354 3.35 -4.62 -16.92
C ARG A 354 4.84 -4.31 -16.82
N VAL A 355 5.16 -3.04 -17.01
CA VAL A 355 6.47 -2.48 -16.75
C VAL A 355 6.32 -1.49 -15.59
N LEU A 356 7.07 -1.70 -14.52
CA LEU A 356 7.25 -0.75 -13.42
C LEU A 356 8.64 -0.09 -13.58
N PRO A 357 8.73 1.08 -14.24
CA PRO A 357 9.99 1.78 -14.45
C PRO A 357 10.86 1.91 -13.20
N VAL A 358 10.28 2.34 -12.08
CA VAL A 358 11.03 2.57 -10.84
C VAL A 358 10.38 1.87 -9.66
N LEU A 359 11.16 0.99 -9.04
CA LEU A 359 10.88 0.42 -7.72
C LEU A 359 11.93 0.94 -6.75
N ASP A 360 11.52 1.72 -5.76
CA ASP A 360 12.41 2.22 -4.72
C ASP A 360 12.20 1.45 -3.40
N MET A 361 13.23 0.72 -2.99
CA MET A 361 13.30 -0.04 -1.74
C MET A 361 14.50 0.41 -0.91
N SER A 362 14.81 1.70 -0.95
CA SER A 362 15.89 2.29 -0.15
C SER A 362 15.62 2.16 1.36
N ARG A 363 16.64 1.78 2.13
CA ARG A 363 16.57 1.63 3.60
C ARG A 363 15.46 0.66 4.08
N CYS A 364 15.20 -0.40 3.31
CA CYS A 364 14.21 -1.43 3.62
C CYS A 364 14.78 -2.67 4.35
N GLY A 365 16.02 -2.60 4.85
CA GLY A 365 16.64 -3.70 5.59
C GLY A 365 17.08 -4.89 4.73
N ILE A 366 17.33 -4.66 3.43
CA ILE A 366 17.80 -5.69 2.50
C ILE A 366 19.30 -5.91 2.70
N ASP A 367 19.73 -7.17 2.78
CA ASP A 367 21.14 -7.57 2.96
C ASP A 367 21.61 -8.54 1.86
N GLU A 368 22.81 -9.13 2.04
CA GLU A 368 23.61 -9.82 1.01
C GLU A 368 22.82 -10.97 0.39
N VAL A 369 21.90 -11.53 1.17
CA VAL A 369 20.98 -12.58 0.76
C VAL A 369 20.02 -12.06 -0.32
N GLY A 370 19.53 -10.82 -0.19
CA GLY A 370 18.65 -10.19 -1.18
C GLY A 370 19.29 -10.08 -2.57
N ALA A 371 20.60 -9.85 -2.64
CA ALA A 371 21.32 -9.80 -3.92
C ALA A 371 21.32 -11.16 -4.65
N ARG A 372 21.30 -12.29 -3.91
CA ARG A 372 21.15 -13.63 -4.52
C ARG A 372 19.77 -13.80 -5.16
N CYS A 373 18.72 -13.35 -4.48
CA CYS A 373 17.35 -13.43 -4.99
C CYS A 373 17.14 -12.53 -6.22
N ILE A 374 17.75 -11.35 -6.27
CA ILE A 374 17.72 -10.48 -7.47
C ILE A 374 18.40 -11.17 -8.66
N ARG A 375 19.55 -11.83 -8.45
CA ARG A 375 20.20 -12.62 -9.51
C ARG A 375 19.30 -13.75 -10.00
N GLU A 376 18.70 -14.51 -9.08
CA GLU A 376 17.74 -15.57 -9.42
C GLU A 376 16.57 -15.03 -10.26
N TYR A 377 16.05 -13.84 -9.92
CA TYR A 377 15.01 -13.17 -10.71
C TYR A 377 15.47 -12.80 -12.13
N ILE A 378 16.67 -12.20 -12.26
CA ILE A 378 17.24 -11.82 -13.55
C ILE A 378 17.48 -13.05 -14.44
N GLU A 379 17.91 -14.16 -13.86
CA GLU A 379 18.12 -15.43 -14.58
C GLU A 379 16.79 -16.05 -15.05
N LYS A 380 15.72 -15.96 -14.25
CA LYS A 380 14.41 -16.55 -14.56
C LYS A 380 13.53 -15.69 -15.46
N LEU A 381 13.74 -14.38 -15.48
CA LEU A 381 12.89 -13.45 -16.23
C LEU A 381 12.88 -13.72 -17.75
N PRO A 382 14.01 -13.94 -18.44
CA PRO A 382 14.00 -14.28 -19.87
C PRO A 382 13.19 -15.53 -20.18
N LEU A 383 13.32 -16.58 -19.36
CA LEU A 383 12.55 -17.83 -19.52
C LEU A 383 11.04 -17.56 -19.40
N ALA A 384 10.63 -16.71 -18.45
CA ALA A 384 9.25 -16.32 -18.28
C ALA A 384 8.68 -15.58 -19.51
N VAL A 385 9.50 -14.71 -20.11
CA VAL A 385 9.16 -13.96 -21.32
C VAL A 385 9.09 -14.87 -22.55
N GLU A 386 10.03 -15.81 -22.71
CA GLU A 386 10.03 -16.81 -23.78
C GLU A 386 8.78 -17.71 -23.72
N GLU A 387 8.32 -18.05 -22.51
CA GLU A 387 7.08 -18.78 -22.28
C GLU A 387 5.80 -17.94 -22.55
N ASN A 388 5.92 -16.69 -23.05
CA ASN A 388 4.82 -15.73 -23.24
C ASN A 388 3.97 -15.50 -21.98
N ARG A 389 4.59 -15.57 -20.80
CA ARG A 389 3.88 -15.30 -19.54
C ARG A 389 3.77 -13.79 -19.33
N PRO A 390 2.57 -13.26 -19.04
CA PRO A 390 2.39 -11.86 -18.65
C PRO A 390 3.01 -11.64 -17.26
N VAL A 391 4.30 -11.29 -17.24
CA VAL A 391 5.05 -10.96 -16.02
C VAL A 391 5.03 -9.45 -15.74
N VAL A 392 5.45 -9.05 -14.54
CA VAL A 392 5.82 -7.66 -14.24
C VAL A 392 7.33 -7.51 -14.38
N THR A 393 7.78 -6.54 -15.15
CA THR A 393 9.20 -6.18 -15.28
C THR A 393 9.48 -4.88 -14.57
N THR A 394 10.71 -4.69 -14.11
CA THR A 394 11.17 -3.41 -13.56
C THR A 394 12.43 -2.96 -14.27
N GLN A 395 12.53 -1.67 -14.58
CA GLN A 395 13.70 -1.10 -15.25
C GLN A 395 14.79 -0.69 -14.26
N ARG A 396 14.38 -0.22 -13.07
CA ARG A 396 15.30 0.24 -12.03
C ARG A 396 14.79 -0.16 -10.64
N ILE A 397 15.63 -0.89 -9.92
CA ILE A 397 15.47 -1.16 -8.48
C ILE A 397 16.46 -0.30 -7.71
N VAL A 398 15.96 0.63 -6.89
CA VAL A 398 16.78 1.49 -6.04
C VAL A 398 16.88 0.87 -4.65
N LEU A 399 18.11 0.65 -4.18
CA LEU A 399 18.42 -0.04 -2.91
C LEU A 399 19.27 0.82 -1.97
N TYR A 400 19.24 2.14 -2.11
CA TYR A 400 20.13 3.06 -1.40
C TYR A 400 19.95 2.94 0.14
N GLY A 401 21.06 2.96 0.90
CA GLY A 401 21.03 2.92 2.37
C GLY A 401 20.55 1.59 2.99
N ASN A 402 20.32 0.54 2.19
CA ASN A 402 20.36 -0.83 2.71
C ASN A 402 21.79 -1.16 3.14
N ARG A 403 22.03 -2.22 3.95
CA ARG A 403 23.35 -2.54 4.55
C ARG A 403 24.40 -3.06 3.56
N HIS A 404 24.40 -2.48 2.36
CA HIS A 404 25.14 -2.78 1.16
C HIS A 404 25.76 -1.53 0.58
N SER A 405 26.68 -0.97 1.33
CA SER A 405 27.53 0.11 0.88
C SER A 405 28.83 0.01 1.67
N ALA A 406 29.79 -0.76 1.17
CA ALA A 406 31.22 -0.56 1.38
C ALA A 406 31.90 -0.73 2.77
N ASP A 407 31.25 -1.15 3.86
CA ASP A 407 31.94 -1.23 5.18
C ASP A 407 32.55 -2.59 5.59
N ARG A 408 32.79 -3.51 4.65
CA ARG A 408 33.46 -4.81 4.95
C ARG A 408 34.70 -5.16 4.12
N VAL A 409 35.22 -4.23 3.30
CA VAL A 409 36.45 -4.47 2.52
C VAL A 409 37.68 -3.70 3.05
N VAL A 410 37.53 -2.81 4.04
CA VAL A 410 38.67 -2.05 4.60
C VAL A 410 39.06 -2.48 6.03
N ALA A 411 38.23 -3.24 6.74
CA ALA A 411 38.54 -3.71 8.10
C ALA A 411 39.31 -5.04 8.17
N ALA A 412 39.73 -5.60 7.03
CA ALA A 412 40.53 -6.84 6.96
C ALA A 412 41.88 -6.66 6.23
N ALA A 413 42.28 -5.42 5.95
CA ALA A 413 43.50 -5.09 5.22
C ALA A 413 44.50 -4.21 6.01
N THR A 414 44.24 -4.01 7.30
CA THR A 414 45.14 -3.32 8.23
C THR A 414 45.18 -4.07 9.55
N ASP A 415 45.81 -5.25 9.53
CA ASP A 415 46.38 -5.83 10.75
C ASP A 415 47.83 -6.18 10.41
N ASP A 416 48.69 -5.20 10.65
CA ASP A 416 50.14 -5.34 10.63
C ASP A 416 50.55 -6.33 11.73
N SER A 417 50.74 -7.59 11.36
CA SER A 417 51.49 -8.55 12.17
C SER A 417 52.62 -9.15 11.32
N PRO A 418 53.88 -8.76 11.54
CA PRO A 418 55.02 -9.32 10.85
C PRO A 418 55.60 -10.47 11.67
N TYR A 419 54.96 -11.65 11.66
CA TYR A 419 55.63 -12.87 12.14
C TYR A 419 55.23 -14.10 11.33
N ASP A 420 56.26 -14.62 10.66
CA ASP A 420 56.57 -16.02 10.41
C ASP A 420 55.64 -16.91 9.58
N THR A 421 56.08 -17.09 8.33
CA THR A 421 56.54 -18.37 7.78
C THR A 421 55.84 -19.65 8.29
N ALA A 422 55.09 -20.30 7.39
CA ALA A 422 55.47 -21.59 6.78
C ALA A 422 54.27 -22.35 6.18
N SER A 423 54.43 -22.70 4.90
CA SER A 423 54.05 -23.97 4.24
C SER A 423 52.58 -24.45 4.29
N VAL A 424 51.84 -24.46 3.17
CA VAL A 424 51.84 -25.44 2.06
C VAL A 424 50.76 -26.54 2.23
N VAL A 425 49.86 -26.56 1.23
CA VAL A 425 49.11 -27.68 0.63
C VAL A 425 47.77 -28.10 1.26
N GLY A 426 46.74 -27.97 0.41
CA GLY A 426 45.35 -28.41 0.55
C GLY A 426 44.47 -27.70 -0.47
#